data_AF-A0AAJ0AR62-F1
#
_entry.id   AF-A0AAJ0AR62-F1
#
_cell.length_a   1.000
_cell.length_b   1.000
_cell.length_c   1.000
_cell.angle_alpha   90.00
_cell.angle_beta   90.00
_cell.angle_gamma   90.00
#
_symmetry.space_group_name_H-M   'P 1'
#
loop_
_entity.id
_entity.type
_entity.pdbx_description
1 polymer ?
#
loop_
_entity_poly.entity_id
_entity_poly.type
_entity_poly.pdbx_seq_one_letter_code
_entity_poly.pdbx_strand_id
1 'polypeptide(L)'
;MTYAAMYGCTPSTAGKLTAWLKMFRGQASYPLLMPLIFAEFERKSHFNVLDRERTSSRQLVLNTFAATSEVENFGPMTRSGMLKSTNLWHQISALKIGLECFHDQIVKMIEHSEVLARSTFSHSKEDSESIERYTTEQHDTGERIKRRLSEILAEYNIRVKECNSALGGMELASQKESSFNTRRDSKKSISIARAMKRDGGQMKTILHLGMVFLPGTFLAIRRYEQDSSFLLMAMRGPPANDS
;
A
#
# COMPACT_ATOMS: atom_id res chain seq x y z
N MET A 1 5.29 -43.32 22.89
CA MET A 1 4.32 -43.23 21.78
C MET A 1 4.05 -41.76 21.53
N THR A 2 4.65 -41.16 20.50
CA THR A 2 4.42 -39.75 20.15
C THR A 2 3.37 -39.72 19.05
N TYR A 3 2.15 -39.29 19.39
CA TYR A 3 1.08 -39.12 18.41
C TYR A 3 1.02 -37.66 17.99
N ALA A 4 0.96 -37.42 16.68
CA ALA A 4 0.75 -36.08 16.13
C ALA A 4 -0.55 -36.08 15.30
N ALA A 5 -1.43 -35.12 15.59
CA ALA A 5 -2.65 -34.88 14.83
C ALA A 5 -2.49 -33.57 14.05
N MET A 6 -2.71 -33.61 12.74
CA MET A 6 -2.66 -32.45 11.86
C MET A 6 -4.08 -32.14 11.37
N TYR A 7 -4.60 -30.97 11.74
CA TYR A 7 -5.93 -30.51 11.34
C TYR A 7 -5.86 -29.65 10.06
N GLY A 8 -6.97 -29.58 9.31
CA GLY A 8 -7.07 -28.75 8.11
C GLY A 8 -6.46 -29.33 6.83
N CYS A 9 -6.12 -30.63 6.82
CA CYS A 9 -5.57 -31.29 5.65
C CYS A 9 -6.68 -31.66 4.63
N THR A 10 -6.51 -31.26 3.37
CA THR A 10 -7.33 -31.80 2.27
C THR A 10 -6.95 -33.27 2.02
N PRO A 11 -7.85 -34.12 1.49
CA PRO A 11 -7.54 -35.53 1.20
C PRO A 11 -6.36 -35.69 0.22
N SER A 12 -6.15 -34.72 -0.69
CA SER A 12 -4.97 -34.67 -1.56
C SER A 12 -3.66 -34.43 -0.78
N THR A 13 -3.69 -33.53 0.20
CA THR A 13 -2.55 -33.26 1.08
C THR A 13 -2.25 -34.45 1.98
N ALA A 14 -3.28 -35.09 2.53
CA ALA A 14 -3.13 -36.27 3.38
C ALA A 14 -2.45 -37.43 2.63
N GLY A 15 -2.84 -37.70 1.38
CA GLY A 15 -2.19 -38.73 0.56
C GLY A 15 -0.70 -38.45 0.31
N LYS A 16 -0.33 -37.18 0.06
CA LYS A 16 1.08 -36.77 -0.09
C LYS A 16 1.86 -36.91 1.20
N LEU A 17 1.26 -36.51 2.33
CA LEU A 17 1.84 -36.67 3.66
C LEU A 17 2.12 -38.14 3.96
N THR A 18 1.17 -39.04 3.70
CA THR A 18 1.35 -40.47 3.90
C THR A 18 2.42 -41.04 2.98
N ALA A 19 2.50 -40.58 1.72
CA ALA A 19 3.56 -40.99 0.81
C ALA A 19 4.95 -40.54 1.30
N TRP A 20 5.07 -39.31 1.80
CA TRP A 20 6.29 -38.77 2.38
C TRP A 20 6.71 -39.52 3.64
N LEU A 21 5.79 -39.73 4.58
CA LEU A 21 6.04 -40.52 5.80
C LEU A 21 6.46 -41.96 5.48
N LYS A 22 5.88 -42.56 4.44
CA LYS A 22 6.31 -43.88 3.93
C LYS A 22 7.69 -43.84 3.27
N MET A 23 8.16 -42.68 2.82
CA MET A 23 9.51 -42.50 2.26
C MET A 23 10.57 -42.43 3.37
N PHE A 24 10.19 -41.95 4.57
CA PHE A 24 11.03 -41.93 5.77
C PHE A 24 10.93 -43.21 6.63
N ARG A 25 10.56 -44.36 6.03
CA ARG A 25 10.40 -45.67 6.69
C ARG A 25 11.48 -45.92 7.75
N GLY A 26 11.10 -45.91 9.04
CA GLY A 26 11.99 -46.20 10.17
C GLY A 26 12.53 -44.96 10.93
N GLN A 27 12.49 -43.78 10.32
CA GLN A 27 13.08 -42.54 10.84
C GLN A 27 12.05 -41.59 11.47
N ALA A 28 10.85 -42.10 11.77
CA ALA A 28 9.74 -41.35 12.37
C ALA A 28 10.06 -40.78 13.77
N SER A 29 11.19 -41.17 14.36
CA SER A 29 11.69 -40.69 15.65
C SER A 29 12.51 -39.39 15.56
N TYR A 30 12.87 -38.90 14.37
CA TYR A 30 13.70 -37.70 14.28
C TYR A 30 12.91 -36.43 14.70
N PRO A 31 13.39 -35.64 15.69
CA PRO A 31 12.62 -34.55 16.30
C PRO A 31 12.16 -33.45 15.33
N LEU A 32 12.94 -33.17 14.26
CA LEU A 32 12.62 -32.11 13.29
C LEU A 32 11.85 -32.62 12.06
N LEU A 33 11.50 -33.90 11.99
CA LEU A 33 10.76 -34.44 10.85
C LEU A 33 9.36 -33.78 10.73
N MET A 34 8.65 -33.67 11.85
CA MET A 34 7.33 -33.01 11.89
C MET A 34 7.42 -31.51 11.60
N PRO A 35 8.34 -30.76 12.22
CA PRO A 35 8.63 -29.38 11.82
C PRO A 35 8.95 -29.20 10.33
N LEU A 36 9.75 -30.09 9.71
CA LEU A 36 10.06 -30.05 8.28
C LEU A 36 8.81 -30.23 7.42
N ILE A 37 7.98 -31.21 7.75
CA ILE A 37 6.70 -31.45 7.07
C ILE A 37 5.81 -30.21 7.12
N PHE A 38 5.70 -29.60 8.31
CA PHE A 38 4.93 -28.38 8.48
C PHE A 38 5.51 -27.25 7.62
N ALA A 39 6.84 -27.12 7.58
CA ALA A 39 7.49 -26.08 6.80
C ALA A 39 7.25 -26.21 5.29
N GLU A 40 7.18 -27.44 4.76
CA GLU A 40 6.82 -27.67 3.36
C GLU A 40 5.38 -27.29 3.03
N PHE A 41 4.47 -27.58 3.96
CA PHE A 41 3.07 -27.23 3.79
C PHE A 41 2.89 -25.72 3.81
N GLU A 42 3.50 -25.06 4.80
CA GLU A 42 3.41 -23.62 4.98
C GLU A 42 4.07 -22.86 3.81
N ARG A 43 5.21 -23.36 3.31
CA ARG A 43 5.86 -22.86 2.09
C ARG A 43 4.90 -22.81 0.91
N LYS A 44 4.20 -23.91 0.66
CA LYS A 44 3.25 -23.99 -0.45
C LYS A 44 2.07 -23.04 -0.27
N SER A 45 1.57 -22.92 0.96
CA SER A 45 0.49 -22.00 1.30
C SER A 45 0.89 -20.56 1.01
N HIS A 46 2.00 -20.09 1.58
CA HIS A 46 2.49 -18.74 1.40
C HIS A 46 2.79 -18.39 -0.06
N PHE A 47 3.39 -19.32 -0.82
CA PHE A 47 3.78 -19.05 -2.20
C PHE A 47 2.55 -18.90 -3.11
N ASN A 48 1.51 -19.71 -2.90
CA ASN A 48 0.26 -19.57 -3.65
C ASN A 48 -0.43 -18.23 -3.37
N VAL A 49 -0.43 -17.78 -2.11
CA VAL A 49 -0.98 -16.46 -1.75
C VAL A 49 -0.16 -15.35 -2.41
N LEU A 50 1.18 -15.43 -2.34
CA LEU A 50 2.07 -14.45 -2.94
C LEU A 50 1.88 -14.35 -4.45
N ASP A 51 1.84 -15.48 -5.16
CA ASP A 51 1.69 -15.48 -6.61
C ASP A 51 0.33 -14.89 -7.04
N ARG A 52 -0.73 -15.09 -6.24
CA ARG A 52 -2.03 -14.43 -6.46
C ARG A 52 -1.94 -12.92 -6.30
N GLU A 53 -1.44 -12.43 -5.17
CA GLU A 53 -1.39 -10.98 -4.90
C GLU A 53 -0.40 -10.25 -5.82
N ARG A 54 0.67 -10.93 -6.26
CA ARG A 54 1.65 -10.38 -7.21
C ARG A 54 1.01 -10.01 -8.54
N THR A 55 0.15 -10.86 -9.09
CA THR A 55 -0.51 -10.57 -10.38
C THR A 55 -1.37 -9.31 -10.29
N SER A 56 -2.13 -9.16 -9.22
CA SER A 56 -2.95 -7.99 -8.92
C SER A 56 -2.12 -6.71 -8.73
N SER A 57 -1.05 -6.77 -7.94
CA SER A 57 -0.16 -5.63 -7.70
C SER A 57 0.56 -5.19 -8.98
N ARG A 58 1.08 -6.13 -9.77
CA ARG A 58 1.75 -5.81 -11.04
C ARG A 58 0.81 -5.13 -12.03
N GLN A 59 -0.42 -5.60 -12.15
CA GLN A 59 -1.44 -4.96 -13.00
C GLN A 59 -1.76 -3.54 -12.52
N LEU A 60 -1.92 -3.35 -11.21
CA LEU A 60 -2.16 -2.04 -10.62
C LEU A 60 -1.04 -1.05 -10.95
N VAL A 61 0.21 -1.45 -10.72
CA VAL A 61 1.40 -0.62 -10.99
C VAL A 61 1.46 -0.24 -12.47
N LEU A 62 1.28 -1.20 -13.38
CA LEU A 62 1.26 -0.94 -14.82
C LEU A 62 0.14 0.03 -15.23
N ASN A 63 -1.07 -0.15 -14.68
CA ASN A 63 -2.20 0.73 -14.94
C ASN A 63 -1.94 2.16 -14.45
N THR A 64 -1.35 2.33 -13.27
CA THR A 64 -0.98 3.66 -12.75
C THR A 64 0.05 4.33 -13.65
N PHE A 65 1.07 3.59 -14.12
CA PHE A 65 2.05 4.16 -15.04
C PHE A 65 1.43 4.51 -16.41
N ALA A 66 0.56 3.67 -16.97
CA ALA A 66 -0.11 3.91 -18.24
C ALA A 66 -1.13 5.07 -18.18
N ALA A 67 -1.89 5.18 -17.09
CA ALA A 67 -2.86 6.26 -16.88
C ALA A 67 -2.19 7.64 -16.79
N THR A 68 -0.90 7.71 -16.41
CA THR A 68 -0.15 8.98 -16.38
C THR A 68 0.44 9.38 -17.73
N SER A 69 0.51 8.48 -18.73
CA SER A 69 1.00 8.79 -20.07
C SER A 69 -0.08 9.34 -21.01
N GLU A 70 -1.35 9.03 -20.77
CA GLU A 70 -2.46 9.60 -21.53
C GLU A 70 -2.82 11.00 -20.97
N VAL A 71 -2.42 12.02 -21.73
CA VAL A 71 -2.42 13.42 -21.30
C VAL A 71 -3.82 14.04 -21.18
N GLU A 72 -4.88 13.40 -21.67
CA GLU A 72 -6.19 14.05 -21.78
C GLU A 72 -7.31 13.08 -21.41
N ASN A 73 -8.19 13.51 -20.50
CA ASN A 73 -9.43 12.85 -20.08
C ASN A 73 -9.34 11.70 -19.05
N PHE A 74 -8.84 11.99 -17.85
CA PHE A 74 -9.24 11.22 -16.67
C PHE A 74 -9.80 12.11 -15.55
N GLY A 75 -11.01 11.73 -15.11
CA GLY A 75 -11.64 12.23 -13.89
C GLY A 75 -10.84 11.84 -12.64
N PRO A 76 -11.18 12.40 -11.46
CA PRO A 76 -10.50 12.06 -10.23
C PRO A 76 -10.55 10.54 -10.01
N MET A 77 -9.40 9.95 -9.68
CA MET A 77 -9.28 8.58 -9.17
C MET A 77 -10.46 8.31 -8.21
N THR A 78 -11.35 7.38 -8.57
CA THR A 78 -12.47 7.07 -7.69
C THR A 78 -11.91 6.56 -6.37
N ARG A 79 -12.47 7.00 -5.24
CA ARG A 79 -12.07 6.58 -3.87
C ARG A 79 -11.92 5.05 -3.73
N SER A 80 -12.62 4.29 -4.57
CA SER A 80 -12.51 2.83 -4.71
C SER A 80 -11.14 2.34 -5.21
N GLY A 81 -10.50 3.02 -6.18
CA GLY A 81 -9.18 2.64 -6.70
C GLY A 81 -8.07 2.83 -5.66
N MET A 82 -8.11 3.93 -4.90
CA MET A 82 -7.19 4.20 -3.80
C MET A 82 -7.32 3.14 -2.69
N LEU A 83 -8.57 2.78 -2.33
CA LEU A 83 -8.84 1.75 -1.31
C LEU A 83 -8.32 0.36 -1.73
N LYS A 84 -8.41 0.03 -3.02
CA LYS A 84 -7.87 -1.23 -3.56
C LYS A 84 -6.34 -1.25 -3.52
N SER A 85 -5.69 -0.13 -3.89
CA SER A 85 -4.24 0.01 -3.84
C SER A 85 -3.70 -0.11 -2.41
N THR A 86 -4.32 0.58 -1.44
CA THR A 86 -3.91 0.52 -0.03
C THR A 86 -4.15 -0.85 0.58
N ASN A 87 -5.23 -1.53 0.22
CA ASN A 87 -5.51 -2.88 0.69
C ASN A 87 -4.46 -3.88 0.15
N LEU A 88 -4.15 -3.83 -1.15
CA LEU A 88 -3.09 -4.66 -1.75
C LEU A 88 -1.72 -4.39 -1.11
N TRP A 89 -1.40 -3.13 -0.85
CA TRP A 89 -0.16 -2.75 -0.14
C TRP A 89 -0.11 -3.39 1.24
N HIS A 90 -1.19 -3.25 1.99
CA HIS A 90 -1.29 -3.81 3.33
C HIS A 90 -1.15 -5.33 3.31
N GLN A 91 -1.82 -6.02 2.39
CA GLN A 91 -1.71 -7.47 2.22
C GLN A 91 -0.28 -7.92 1.89
N ILE A 92 0.39 -7.27 0.94
CA ILE A 92 1.77 -7.61 0.57
C ILE A 92 2.73 -7.33 1.74
N SER A 93 2.52 -6.25 2.49
CA SER A 93 3.33 -5.95 3.68
C SER A 93 3.14 -6.99 4.78
N ALA A 94 1.89 -7.41 5.04
CA ALA A 94 1.58 -8.41 6.06
C ALA A 94 2.17 -9.77 5.66
N LEU A 95 2.05 -10.13 4.39
CA LEU A 95 2.65 -11.34 3.84
C LEU A 95 4.18 -11.30 3.95
N LYS A 96 4.83 -10.18 3.61
CA LYS A 96 6.27 -10.01 3.78
C LYS A 96 6.70 -10.27 5.23
N ILE A 97 6.01 -9.65 6.20
CA ILE A 97 6.29 -9.84 7.63
C ILE A 97 6.14 -11.32 8.00
N GLY A 98 5.06 -11.97 7.55
CA GLY A 98 4.85 -13.41 7.78
C GLY A 98 5.97 -14.29 7.21
N LEU A 99 6.42 -13.98 5.99
CA LEU A 99 7.54 -14.68 5.33
C LEU A 99 8.86 -14.48 6.08
N GLU A 100 9.15 -13.26 6.55
CA GLU A 100 10.35 -12.94 7.34
C GLU A 100 10.33 -13.64 8.70
N CYS A 101 9.19 -13.60 9.41
CA CYS A 101 9.02 -14.33 10.66
C CYS A 101 9.21 -15.84 10.45
N PHE A 102 8.66 -16.41 9.39
CA PHE A 102 8.80 -17.83 9.10
C PHE A 102 10.23 -18.20 8.69
N HIS A 103 10.90 -17.36 7.89
CA HIS A 103 12.32 -17.48 7.57
C HIS A 103 13.15 -17.61 8.84
N ASP A 104 12.94 -16.72 9.82
CA ASP A 104 13.68 -16.75 11.09
C ASP A 104 13.41 -18.04 11.89
N GLN A 105 12.21 -18.61 11.81
CA GLN A 105 11.92 -19.90 12.41
C GLN A 105 12.66 -21.05 11.72
N ILE A 106 12.78 -21.05 10.40
CA ILE A 106 13.59 -22.04 9.67
C ILE A 106 15.06 -21.95 10.08
N VAL A 107 15.61 -20.74 10.23
CA VAL A 107 17.00 -20.55 10.71
C VAL A 107 17.18 -21.22 12.07
N LYS A 108 16.27 -20.98 13.01
CA LYS A 108 16.29 -21.62 14.34
C LYS A 108 16.17 -23.14 14.25
N MET A 109 15.36 -23.66 13.33
CA MET A 109 15.25 -25.11 13.11
C MET A 109 16.55 -25.72 12.58
N ILE A 110 17.26 -25.02 11.69
CA ILE A 110 18.59 -25.43 11.22
C ILE A 110 19.58 -25.43 12.38
N GLU A 111 19.62 -24.37 13.18
CA GLU A 111 20.49 -24.29 14.36
C GLU A 111 20.19 -25.42 15.36
N HIS A 112 18.91 -25.68 15.63
CA HIS A 112 18.50 -26.79 16.49
C HIS A 112 18.90 -28.16 15.93
N SER A 113 18.93 -28.34 14.61
CA SER A 113 19.40 -29.59 13.99
C SER A 113 20.88 -29.84 14.30
N GLU A 114 21.70 -28.79 14.33
CA GLU A 114 23.13 -28.87 14.65
C GLU A 114 23.37 -29.08 16.15
N VAL A 115 22.52 -28.49 17.00
CA VAL A 115 22.55 -28.74 18.44
C VAL A 115 22.18 -30.19 18.73
N LEU A 116 21.14 -30.73 18.08
CA LEU A 116 20.72 -32.14 18.20
C LEU A 116 21.84 -33.09 17.77
N ALA A 117 22.49 -32.82 16.63
CA ALA A 117 23.64 -33.58 16.13
C ALA A 117 24.79 -33.64 17.15
N ARG A 118 25.03 -32.54 17.88
CA ARG A 118 26.14 -32.44 18.85
C ARG A 118 25.81 -32.95 20.26
N SER A 119 24.57 -32.83 20.72
CA SER A 119 24.21 -33.07 22.14
C SER A 119 23.49 -34.40 22.38
N THR A 120 22.61 -34.80 21.46
CA THR A 120 21.68 -35.92 21.67
C THR A 120 22.17 -37.18 20.95
N PHE A 121 22.92 -36.99 19.87
CA PHE A 121 23.47 -38.08 19.06
C PHE A 121 24.99 -38.26 19.24
N SER A 122 25.62 -37.55 20.18
CA SER A 122 27.03 -37.74 20.52
C SER A 122 27.23 -38.94 21.44
N HIS A 123 28.14 -39.85 21.05
CA HIS A 123 28.40 -41.14 21.69
C HIS A 123 28.74 -41.06 23.19
N SER A 124 28.15 -41.96 24.00
CA SER A 124 28.91 -42.61 25.08
C SER A 124 29.65 -43.82 24.47
N LYS A 125 30.93 -43.99 24.82
CA LYS A 125 31.89 -44.86 24.11
C LYS A 125 31.78 -46.36 24.41
N GLU A 126 30.71 -46.84 25.06
CA GLU A 126 30.76 -48.16 25.72
C GLU A 126 29.85 -49.27 25.18
N ASP A 127 28.93 -49.07 24.22
CA ASP A 127 28.03 -50.18 23.82
C ASP A 127 27.73 -50.33 22.32
N SER A 128 27.96 -51.55 21.84
CA SER A 128 27.30 -52.31 20.76
C SER A 128 27.20 -51.72 19.33
N GLU A 129 27.56 -52.55 18.34
CA GLU A 129 27.46 -52.38 16.88
C GLU A 129 26.03 -52.03 16.35
N SER A 130 25.02 -52.09 17.22
CA SER A 130 23.63 -51.70 16.94
C SER A 130 23.36 -50.22 17.24
N ILE A 131 24.03 -49.63 18.23
CA ILE A 131 23.89 -48.21 18.61
C ILE A 131 24.59 -47.32 17.57
N GLU A 132 25.76 -47.74 17.10
CA GLU A 132 26.53 -47.03 16.07
C GLU A 132 25.79 -46.93 14.73
N ARG A 133 25.08 -47.99 14.33
CA ARG A 133 24.22 -47.96 13.13
C ARG A 133 23.06 -46.97 13.28
N TYR A 134 22.43 -46.93 14.45
CA TYR A 134 21.32 -46.01 14.74
C TYR A 134 21.78 -44.54 14.76
N THR A 135 22.91 -44.21 15.40
CA THR A 135 23.42 -42.83 15.44
C THR A 135 23.83 -42.34 14.06
N THR A 136 24.42 -43.21 13.24
CA THR A 136 24.81 -42.87 11.86
C THR A 136 23.58 -42.59 10.98
N GLU A 137 22.52 -43.39 11.12
CA GLU A 137 21.25 -43.19 10.39
C GLU A 137 20.54 -41.89 10.83
N GLN A 138 20.54 -41.57 12.13
CA GLN A 138 19.98 -40.31 12.65
C GLN A 138 20.79 -39.09 12.19
N HIS A 139 22.12 -39.22 12.06
CA HIS A 139 22.98 -38.16 11.54
C HIS A 139 22.73 -37.90 10.05
N ASP A 140 22.62 -38.94 9.21
CA ASP A 140 22.26 -38.77 7.79
C ASP A 140 20.86 -38.15 7.64
N THR A 141 19.90 -38.58 8.45
CA THR A 141 18.55 -38.00 8.49
C THR A 141 18.59 -36.52 8.85
N GLY A 142 19.37 -36.15 9.87
CA GLY A 142 19.56 -34.77 10.30
C GLY A 142 20.17 -33.89 9.21
N GLU A 143 21.22 -34.38 8.53
CA GLU A 143 21.84 -33.68 7.41
C GLU A 143 20.89 -33.51 6.21
N ARG A 144 20.05 -34.53 5.94
CA ARG A 144 19.03 -34.43 4.89
C ARG A 144 17.97 -33.38 5.23
N ILE A 145 17.51 -33.34 6.47
CA ILE A 145 16.55 -32.35 6.94
C ILE A 145 17.17 -30.95 6.90
N LYS A 146 18.39 -30.79 7.41
CA LYS A 146 19.13 -29.52 7.38
C LYS A 146 19.26 -28.98 5.96
N ARG A 147 19.73 -29.81 5.03
CA ARG A 147 19.85 -29.42 3.61
C ARG A 147 18.52 -28.94 3.04
N ARG A 148 17.43 -29.67 3.31
CA ARG A 148 16.11 -29.28 2.80
C ARG A 148 15.61 -27.99 3.44
N LEU A 149 15.82 -27.78 4.73
CA LEU A 149 15.50 -26.51 5.39
C LEU A 149 16.31 -25.35 4.80
N SER A 150 17.60 -25.55 4.50
CA SER A 150 18.42 -24.54 3.83
C SER A 150 17.93 -24.21 2.41
N GLU A 151 17.47 -25.20 1.66
CA GLU A 151 16.83 -24.97 0.35
C GLU A 151 15.56 -24.13 0.49
N ILE A 152 14.68 -24.49 1.43
CA ILE A 152 13.46 -23.72 1.71
C ILE A 152 13.81 -22.28 2.13
N LEU A 153 14.84 -22.11 2.96
CA LEU A 153 15.32 -20.80 3.38
C LEU A 153 15.75 -19.93 2.19
N ALA A 154 16.48 -20.51 1.23
CA ALA A 154 16.88 -19.83 0.01
C ALA A 154 15.66 -19.42 -0.84
N GLU A 155 14.66 -20.30 -0.97
CA GLU A 155 13.40 -19.99 -1.65
C GLU A 155 12.67 -18.81 -0.98
N TYR A 156 12.56 -18.80 0.35
CA TYR A 156 11.94 -17.70 1.10
C TYR A 156 12.67 -16.37 0.92
N ASN A 157 14.01 -16.38 0.93
CA ASN A 157 14.81 -15.17 0.67
C ASN A 157 14.52 -14.56 -0.71
N ILE A 158 14.34 -15.40 -1.74
CA ILE A 158 13.91 -14.94 -3.06
C ILE A 158 12.51 -14.31 -2.97
N ARG A 159 11.56 -14.97 -2.30
CA ARG A 159 10.18 -14.46 -2.17
C ARG A 159 10.09 -13.15 -1.37
N VAL A 160 10.89 -12.98 -0.32
CA VAL A 160 10.97 -11.71 0.43
C VAL A 160 11.49 -10.58 -0.47
N LYS A 161 12.51 -10.85 -1.30
CA LYS A 161 13.00 -9.88 -2.29
C LYS A 161 11.92 -9.53 -3.33
N GLU A 162 11.11 -10.50 -3.76
CA GLU A 162 9.98 -10.24 -4.65
C GLU A 162 8.94 -9.33 -3.99
N CYS A 163 8.58 -9.57 -2.72
CA CYS A 163 7.69 -8.68 -1.96
C CYS A 163 8.26 -7.25 -1.88
N ASN A 164 9.55 -7.10 -1.58
CA ASN A 164 10.20 -5.79 -1.54
C ASN A 164 10.16 -5.08 -2.89
N SER A 165 10.37 -5.80 -3.99
CA SER A 165 10.27 -5.23 -5.33
C SER A 165 8.85 -4.78 -5.66
N ALA A 166 7.83 -5.56 -5.28
CA ALA A 166 6.42 -5.21 -5.48
C ALA A 166 6.01 -3.98 -4.65
N LEU A 167 6.41 -3.93 -3.37
CA LEU A 167 6.19 -2.77 -2.51
C LEU A 167 6.91 -1.53 -3.08
N GLY A 168 8.17 -1.63 -3.47
CA GLY A 168 8.88 -0.50 -4.10
C GLY A 168 8.21 0.00 -5.39
N GLY A 169 7.69 -0.92 -6.22
CA GLY A 169 6.95 -0.56 -7.43
C GLY A 169 5.65 0.18 -7.14
N MET A 170 4.90 -0.24 -6.13
CA MET A 170 3.67 0.43 -5.68
C MET A 170 3.94 1.80 -5.06
N GLU A 171 5.03 1.94 -4.31
CA GLU A 171 5.43 3.21 -3.69
C GLU A 171 5.77 4.24 -4.77
N LEU A 172 6.56 3.84 -5.76
CA LEU A 172 6.89 4.68 -6.92
C LEU A 172 5.65 5.06 -7.72
N ALA A 173 4.73 4.12 -7.93
CA ALA A 173 3.47 4.41 -8.61
C ALA A 173 2.63 5.45 -7.82
N SER A 174 2.50 5.28 -6.51
CA SER A 174 1.80 6.20 -5.61
C SER A 174 2.45 7.59 -5.59
N GLN A 175 3.78 7.65 -5.47
CA GLN A 175 4.53 8.91 -5.49
C GLN A 175 4.38 9.63 -6.83
N LYS A 176 4.41 8.89 -7.94
CA LYS A 176 4.22 9.44 -9.28
C LYS A 176 2.81 9.99 -9.47
N GLU A 177 1.78 9.26 -9.05
CA GLU A 177 0.39 9.71 -9.11
C GLU A 177 0.16 10.98 -8.28
N SER A 178 0.67 11.00 -7.04
CA SER A 178 0.59 12.16 -6.16
C SER A 178 1.27 13.39 -6.75
N SER A 179 2.47 13.21 -7.32
CA SER A 179 3.23 14.27 -7.99
C SER A 179 2.49 14.80 -9.22
N PHE A 180 1.86 13.91 -9.99
CA PHE A 180 1.06 14.28 -11.16
C PHE A 180 -0.17 15.11 -10.77
N ASN A 181 -0.94 14.67 -9.77
CA ASN A 181 -2.11 15.38 -9.28
C ASN A 181 -1.75 16.76 -8.71
N THR A 182 -0.66 16.86 -7.94
CA THR A 182 -0.16 18.14 -7.40
C THR A 182 0.21 19.13 -8.52
N ARG A 183 0.87 18.65 -9.58
CA ARG A 183 1.17 19.48 -10.76
C ARG A 183 -0.10 19.93 -11.47
N ARG A 184 -1.10 19.07 -11.59
CA ARG A 184 -2.41 19.39 -12.19
C ARG A 184 -3.14 20.46 -11.39
N ASP A 185 -3.18 20.33 -10.08
CA ASP A 185 -3.86 21.29 -9.19
C ASP A 185 -3.13 22.64 -9.17
N SER A 186 -1.81 22.64 -9.23
CA SER A 186 -1.02 23.87 -9.39
C SER A 186 -1.37 24.61 -10.68
N LYS A 187 -1.51 23.90 -11.81
CA LYS A 187 -1.93 24.51 -13.09
C LYS A 187 -3.33 25.12 -12.99
N LYS A 188 -4.27 24.43 -12.35
CA LYS A 188 -5.62 24.96 -12.11
C LYS A 188 -5.57 26.20 -11.21
N SER A 189 -4.84 26.16 -10.10
CA SER A 189 -4.66 27.30 -9.19
C SER A 189 -4.07 28.52 -9.91
N ILE A 190 -3.06 28.34 -10.78
CA ILE A 190 -2.51 29.42 -11.60
C ILE A 190 -3.56 29.98 -12.57
N SER A 191 -4.38 29.13 -13.19
CA SER A 191 -5.44 29.58 -14.08
C SER A 191 -6.53 30.38 -13.35
N ILE A 192 -6.87 29.96 -12.12
CA ILE A 192 -7.81 30.66 -11.24
C ILE A 192 -7.21 32.00 -10.81
N ALA A 193 -5.95 32.03 -10.38
CA ALA A 193 -5.27 33.27 -10.01
C ALA A 193 -5.19 34.26 -11.18
N ARG A 194 -5.01 33.80 -12.43
CA ARG A 194 -5.10 34.66 -13.62
C ARG A 194 -6.51 35.21 -13.83
N ALA A 195 -7.54 34.36 -13.69
CA ALA A 195 -8.93 34.80 -13.80
C ALA A 195 -9.24 35.85 -12.71
N MET A 196 -8.91 35.57 -11.45
CA MET A 196 -9.05 36.50 -10.33
C MET A 196 -8.28 37.82 -10.53
N LYS A 197 -7.08 37.78 -11.12
CA LYS A 197 -6.33 39.02 -11.45
C LYS A 197 -7.08 39.88 -12.48
N ARG A 198 -7.71 39.24 -13.48
CA ARG A 198 -8.52 39.92 -14.48
C ARG A 198 -9.79 40.50 -13.86
N ASP A 199 -10.49 39.70 -13.05
CA ASP A 199 -11.71 40.10 -12.35
C ASP A 199 -11.42 41.24 -11.36
N GLY A 200 -10.28 41.19 -10.65
CA GLY A 200 -9.83 42.28 -9.80
C GLY A 200 -9.52 43.58 -10.56
N GLY A 201 -9.10 43.49 -11.82
CA GLY A 201 -8.97 44.63 -12.72
C GLY A 201 -10.33 45.23 -13.07
N GLN A 202 -11.29 44.40 -13.48
CA GLN A 202 -12.67 44.82 -13.78
C GLN A 202 -13.36 45.43 -12.55
N MET A 203 -13.17 44.83 -11.38
CA MET A 203 -13.73 45.31 -10.12
C MET A 203 -13.20 46.71 -9.77
N LYS A 204 -11.92 47.00 -10.02
CA LYS A 204 -11.34 48.34 -9.83
C LYS A 204 -11.92 49.38 -10.78
N THR A 205 -12.24 49.00 -12.03
CA THR A 205 -12.87 49.90 -13.01
C THR A 205 -14.30 50.25 -12.60
N ILE A 206 -15.09 49.27 -12.17
CA ILE A 206 -16.45 49.50 -11.66
C ILE A 206 -16.41 50.42 -10.44
N LEU A 207 -15.46 50.21 -9.53
CA LEU A 207 -15.29 51.04 -8.34
C LEU A 207 -14.93 52.49 -8.69
N HIS A 208 -13.99 52.71 -9.61
CA HIS A 208 -13.65 54.06 -10.07
C HIS A 208 -14.84 54.75 -10.74
N LEU A 209 -15.60 54.02 -11.56
CA LEU A 209 -16.79 54.57 -12.19
C LEU A 209 -17.82 54.99 -11.14
N GLY A 210 -18.05 54.16 -10.11
CA GLY A 210 -18.90 54.50 -8.98
C GLY A 210 -18.40 55.73 -8.21
N MET A 211 -17.09 55.82 -7.93
CA MET A 211 -16.52 56.95 -7.19
C MET A 211 -16.63 58.30 -7.93
N VAL A 212 -16.67 58.29 -9.26
CA VAL A 212 -16.85 59.52 -10.07
C VAL A 212 -18.34 59.81 -10.29
N PHE A 213 -19.12 58.80 -10.66
CA PHE A 213 -20.51 58.99 -11.04
C PHE A 213 -21.46 59.15 -9.84
N LEU A 214 -21.22 58.51 -8.70
CA LEU A 214 -22.10 58.64 -7.53
C LEU A 214 -22.10 60.06 -6.95
N PRO A 215 -20.95 60.74 -6.73
CA PRO A 215 -20.96 62.14 -6.31
C PRO A 215 -21.51 63.08 -7.39
N GLY A 216 -21.18 62.83 -8.67
CA GLY A 216 -21.66 63.64 -9.78
C GLY A 216 -23.18 63.58 -9.97
N THR A 217 -23.77 62.39 -9.87
CA THR A 217 -25.23 62.21 -9.91
C THR A 217 -25.92 62.82 -8.70
N PHE A 218 -25.34 62.71 -7.50
CA PHE A 218 -25.87 63.36 -6.30
C PHE A 218 -25.90 64.90 -6.43
N LEU A 219 -24.83 65.50 -6.96
CA LEU A 219 -24.77 66.95 -7.20
C LEU A 219 -25.72 67.41 -8.31
N ALA A 220 -25.90 66.61 -9.37
CA ALA A 220 -26.84 66.90 -10.45
C ALA A 220 -28.31 66.88 -9.96
N ILE A 221 -28.66 65.91 -9.12
CA ILE A 221 -29.99 65.83 -8.49
C ILE A 221 -30.22 67.03 -7.56
N ARG A 222 -29.24 67.38 -6.71
CA ARG A 222 -29.28 68.58 -5.87
C ARG A 222 -29.47 69.87 -6.67
N ARG A 223 -28.78 70.02 -7.81
CA ARG A 223 -29.00 71.17 -8.71
C ARG A 223 -30.37 71.16 -9.35
N TYR A 224 -30.86 70.01 -9.81
CA TYR A 224 -32.19 69.91 -10.39
C TYR A 224 -33.28 70.27 -9.37
N GLU A 225 -33.13 69.86 -8.11
CA GLU A 225 -34.04 70.19 -7.02
C GLU A 225 -33.94 71.66 -6.59
N GLN A 226 -32.76 72.25 -6.66
CA GLN A 226 -32.55 73.67 -6.37
C GLN A 226 -33.04 74.58 -7.50
N ASP A 227 -32.87 74.20 -8.77
CA ASP A 227 -33.43 74.92 -9.92
C ASP A 227 -34.96 74.78 -9.98
N SER A 228 -35.50 73.62 -9.59
CA SER A 228 -36.96 73.43 -9.44
C SER A 228 -37.52 74.30 -8.29
N SER A 229 -36.78 74.43 -7.19
CA SER A 229 -37.13 75.31 -6.07
C SER A 229 -36.99 76.80 -6.45
N PHE A 230 -35.99 77.17 -7.25
CA PHE A 230 -35.80 78.53 -7.73
C PHE A 230 -36.86 78.94 -8.76
N LEU A 231 -37.29 78.02 -9.63
CA LEU A 231 -38.44 78.21 -10.52
C LEU A 231 -39.77 78.33 -9.76
N LEU A 232 -39.97 77.55 -8.68
CA LEU A 232 -41.13 77.69 -7.78
C LEU A 232 -41.12 79.01 -6.99
N MET A 233 -39.93 79.55 -6.68
CA MET A 233 -39.77 80.82 -5.97
C MET A 233 -39.90 82.03 -6.91
N ALA A 234 -39.45 81.92 -8.17
CA ALA A 234 -39.62 82.95 -9.21
C ALA A 234 -41.07 83.08 -9.70
N MET A 235 -41.92 82.06 -9.48
CA MET A 235 -43.37 82.10 -9.77
C MET A 235 -44.20 82.73 -8.64
N ARG A 236 -43.59 83.10 -7.51
CA ARG A 236 -44.28 83.77 -6.38
C ARG A 236 -44.01 85.27 -6.46
N GLY A 237 -44.89 85.98 -7.19
CA GLY A 237 -44.83 87.43 -7.40
C GLY A 237 -44.83 88.25 -6.09
N PRO A 238 -44.41 89.53 -6.16
CA PRO A 238 -44.18 90.37 -5.00
C PRO A 238 -45.47 90.62 -4.19
N PRO A 239 -45.38 90.73 -2.85
CA PRO A 239 -46.55 91.10 -2.05
C PRO A 239 -46.99 92.52 -2.41
N ALA A 240 -48.27 92.65 -2.77
CA ALA A 240 -48.93 93.91 -2.99
C ALA A 240 -48.89 94.75 -1.70
N ASN A 241 -48.44 95.98 -1.88
CA ASN A 241 -48.45 97.05 -0.91
C ASN A 241 -49.90 97.55 -0.81
N ASP A 242 -50.51 97.55 0.37
CA ASP A 242 -51.75 98.31 0.60
C ASP A 242 -51.87 98.75 2.07
N SER A 243 -51.88 100.08 2.20
CA SER A 243 -52.44 100.94 3.27
C SER A 243 -51.77 101.01 4.64
#